data_AF-A0A259EN83-F1
#
_entry.id   AF-A0A259EN83-F1
#
_cell.length_a   1.000
_cell.length_b   1.000
_cell.length_c   1.000
_cell.angle_alpha   90.00
_cell.angle_beta   90.00
_cell.angle_gamma   90.00
#
_symmetry.space_group_name_H-M   'P 1'
#
loop_
_entity.id
_entity.type
_entity.pdbx_description
1 polymer ?
#
loop_
_entity_poly.entity_id
_entity_poly.type
_entity_poly.pdbx_seq_one_letter_code
_entity_poly.pdbx_strand_id
1 'polypeptide(L)' 'MVEVFADDGWLRGVLYEHHEELSLAGEADDVVFAENIEMREAWVHVRELTEASLAKDIESLRKRGQLLFNTVD' A
#
# COMPACT_ATOMS: atom_id res chain seq x y z
N MET A 1 -9.57 -8.62 -12.04
CA MET A 1 -8.48 -9.37 -11.39
C MET A 1 -8.06 -10.46 -12.37
N VAL A 2 -6.82 -10.41 -12.84
CA VAL A 2 -6.29 -11.37 -13.83
C VAL A 2 -5.31 -12.28 -13.11
N GLU A 3 -5.47 -13.59 -13.31
CA GLU A 3 -4.57 -14.61 -12.80
C GLU A 3 -3.90 -15.31 -13.99
N VAL A 4 -2.59 -15.52 -13.88
CA VAL A 4 -1.79 -16.16 -14.92
C VAL A 4 -1.01 -17.30 -14.30
N PHE A 5 -0.94 -18.42 -15.01
CA PHE A 5 -0.11 -19.56 -14.63
C PHE A 5 1.26 -19.43 -15.32
N ALA A 6 2.32 -19.30 -14.53
CA ALA A 6 3.71 -19.26 -14.97
C ALA A 6 4.44 -20.56 -14.57
N ASP A 7 5.69 -20.72 -15.00
CA ASP A 7 6.50 -21.92 -14.77
C ASP A 7 6.71 -22.23 -13.27
N ASP A 8 6.64 -21.22 -12.42
CA ASP A 8 6.82 -21.28 -10.97
C ASP A 8 5.50 -21.15 -10.17
N GLY A 9 4.35 -21.14 -10.86
CA GLY A 9 3.02 -21.26 -10.28
C GLY A 9 2.06 -20.13 -10.64
N TRP A 10 1.02 -19.95 -9.81
CA TRP A 10 0.00 -18.94 -10.03
C TRP A 10 0.49 -17.55 -9.61
N LEU A 11 0.35 -16.60 -10.53
CA LEU A 11 0.59 -15.18 -10.34
C LEU A 11 -0.74 -14.43 -10.43
N ARG A 12 -0.87 -13.37 -9.62
CA ARG A 12 -2.00 -12.44 -9.66
C ARG A 12 -1.47 -11.03 -9.90
N GLY A 13 -2.08 -10.33 -10.85
CA GLY A 13 -1.82 -8.90 -11.08
C GLY A 13 -2.49 -8.07 -9.98
N VAL A 14 -1.71 -7.24 -9.29
CA VAL A 14 -2.20 -6.34 -8.23
C VAL A 14 -1.81 -4.90 -8.53
N LEU A 15 -2.74 -3.99 -8.25
CA LEU A 15 -2.47 -2.56 -8.23
C LEU A 15 -2.17 -2.15 -6.80
N TYR A 16 -1.11 -1.36 -6.60
CA TYR A 16 -0.72 -0.86 -5.30
C TYR A 16 -0.29 0.61 -5.36
N GLU A 17 -0.46 1.31 -4.25
CA GLU A 17 0.07 2.66 -4.06
C GLU A 17 1.57 2.58 -3.75
N HIS A 18 2.38 3.23 -4.58
CA HIS A 18 3.79 3.39 -4.36
C HIS A 18 4.07 4.81 -3.87
N HIS A 19 4.69 4.91 -2.70
CA HIS A 19 5.05 6.16 -2.06
C HIS A 19 6.55 6.40 -2.27
N GLU A 20 6.89 7.52 -2.90
CA GLU A 20 8.27 7.95 -3.10
C GLU A 20 8.47 9.31 -2.43
N GLU A 21 9.41 9.38 -1.48
CA GLU A 21 9.82 10.64 -0.86
C GLU A 21 10.76 11.38 -1.83
N LEU A 22 10.33 12.54 -2.30
CA LEU A 22 11.15 13.44 -3.10
C LEU A 22 11.82 14.45 -2.19
N SER A 23 13.15 14.38 -2.11
CA SER A 23 13.95 15.42 -1.46
C SER A 23 13.89 16.68 -2.31
N LEU A 24 13.25 17.73 -1.80
CA LEU A 24 13.32 19.05 -2.41
C LEU A 24 14.65 19.68 -2.01
N ALA A 25 15.68 19.46 -2.83
CA ALA A 25 16.96 20.14 -2.64
C ALA A 25 16.77 21.65 -2.80
N GLY A 26 16.90 22.40 -1.70
CA GLY A 26 16.82 23.86 -1.72
C GLY A 26 17.24 24.48 -0.40
N GLU A 27 18.52 24.89 -0.32
CA GLU A 27 19.19 25.95 0.47
C GLU A 27 18.63 26.47 1.83
N ALA A 28 17.74 25.76 2.52
CA ALA A 28 17.27 26.10 3.86
C ALA A 28 17.52 24.94 4.83
N ASP A 29 17.87 25.26 6.09
CA ASP A 29 18.18 24.29 7.15
C ASP A 29 17.00 23.35 7.51
N ASP A 30 15.80 23.64 7.00
CA ASP A 30 14.60 22.79 7.13
C ASP A 30 14.35 22.02 5.83
N VAL A 31 14.63 20.70 5.86
CA VAL A 31 14.36 19.81 4.72
C VAL A 31 12.86 19.67 4.53
N VAL A 32 12.33 20.26 3.45
CA VAL A 32 10.94 20.05 3.03
C VAL A 32 10.89 18.79 2.17
N PHE A 33 10.14 17.78 2.62
CA PHE A 33 9.88 16.57 1.84
C PHE A 33 8.57 16.75 1.06
N ALA A 34 8.59 16.42 -0.23
CA ALA A 34 7.37 16.19 -1.00
C ALA A 34 7.14 14.68 -1.11
N GLU A 35 5.89 14.25 -1.00
CA GLU A 35 5.51 12.85 -1.21
C GLU A 35 4.89 12.72 -2.62
N ASN A 36 5.41 11.79 -3.42
CA ASN A 36 4.78 11.37 -4.66
C ASN A 36 4.07 10.03 -4.40
N ILE A 37 2.77 9.99 -4.70
CA ILE A 37 1.94 8.78 -4.58
C ILE A 37 1.46 8.41 -5.99
N GLU A 38 1.85 7.23 -6.45
CA GLU A 38 1.45 6.71 -7.76
C GLU A 38 0.91 5.29 -7.69
N MET A 39 0.02 4.96 -8.62
CA MET A 39 -0.53 3.62 -8.77
C MET A 39 0.37 2.79 -9.69
N ARG A 40 0.95 1.70 -9.17
CA ARG A 40 1.76 0.75 -9.95
C ARG A 40 1.09 -0.62 -10.02
N GLU A 41 1.43 -1.38 -11.06
CA GLU A 41 1.02 -2.78 -11.22
C GLU A 41 2.20 -3.72 -10.94
N ALA A 42 1.96 -4.80 -10.21
CA ALA A 42 2.93 -5.86 -9.96
C ALA A 42 2.29 -7.25 -10.09
N TRP A 43 3.10 -8.23 -10.47
CA TRP A 43 2.73 -9.64 -10.48
C TRP A 43 3.30 -10.30 -9.23
N VAL A 44 2.41 -10.87 -8.42
CA VAL A 44 2.78 -11.51 -7.14
C VAL A 44 2.31 -12.95 -7.10
N HIS A 45 3.10 -13.81 -6.47
CA HIS A 45 2.72 -15.20 -6.29
C HIS A 45 1.51 -15.31 -5.38
N VAL A 46 0.51 -16.09 -5.81
CA VAL A 46 -0.72 -16.29 -5.03
C VAL A 46 -0.42 -16.90 -3.66
N ARG A 47 0.62 -17.74 -3.53
CA ARG A 47 1.05 -18.32 -2.24
C ARG A 47 1.60 -17.31 -1.24
N GLU A 48 2.06 -16.15 -1.71
CA GLU A 48 2.62 -15.08 -0.89
C GLU A 48 1.54 -14.07 -0.46
N LEU A 49 0.36 -14.13 -1.09
CA LEU A 49 -0.77 -13.31 -0.72
C LEU A 49 -1.37 -13.81 0.60
N THR A 50 -1.40 -12.91 1.59
CA THR A 50 -2.20 -13.14 2.80
C THR A 50 -3.68 -13.08 2.45
N GLU A 51 -4.47 -13.98 3.03
CA GLU A 51 -5.93 -13.96 2.90
C GLU A 51 -6.48 -12.62 3.38
N ALA A 52 -7.24 -11.95 2.52
CA ALA A 52 -7.89 -10.69 2.85
C ALA A 52 -8.91 -10.93 3.97
N SER A 53 -8.79 -10.17 5.06
CA SER A 53 -9.68 -10.30 6.20
C SER A 53 -10.04 -8.92 6.72
N LEU A 54 -11.25 -8.47 6.38
CA LEU A 54 -11.74 -7.15 6.74
C LEU A 54 -11.59 -6.88 8.26
N ALA A 55 -11.81 -7.90 9.10
CA ALA A 55 -11.63 -7.77 10.55
C ALA A 55 -10.16 -7.48 10.93
N LYS A 56 -9.19 -8.20 10.33
CA LYS A 56 -7.76 -7.97 10.55
C LYS A 56 -7.29 -6.63 9.98
N ASP A 57 -7.86 -6.23 8.85
CA ASP A 57 -7.53 -4.97 8.19
C ASP A 57 -8.03 -3.79 9.03
N ILE A 58 -9.27 -3.85 9.52
CA ILE A 58 -9.83 -2.86 10.47
C ILE A 58 -9.00 -2.80 11.75
N GLU A 59 -8.63 -3.95 12.33
CA GLU A 59 -7.80 -4.00 13.54
C GLU A 59 -6.42 -3.37 13.29
N SER A 60 -5.80 -3.65 12.15
CA SER A 60 -4.50 -3.09 11.75
C SER A 60 -4.57 -1.58 11.55
N LEU A 61 -5.61 -1.08 10.88
CA LEU A 61 -5.85 0.34 10.70
C LEU A 61 -6.11 1.04 12.04
N ARG A 62 -6.88 0.42 12.94
CA ARG A 62 -7.08 0.92 14.30
C ARG A 62 -5.76 1.00 15.08
N LYS A 63 -4.92 -0.06 15.01
CA LYS A 63 -3.59 -0.08 15.66
C LYS A 63 -2.65 1.00 15.13
N ARG A 64 -2.73 1.32 13.84
CA ARG A 64 -1.97 2.42 13.22
C ARG A 64 -2.55 3.80 13.48
N GLY A 65 -3.68 3.92 14.20
CA GLY A 65 -4.37 5.19 14.43
C GLY A 65 -5.01 5.78 13.16
N GLN A 66 -5.10 5.00 12.08
CA GLN A 66 -5.60 5.42 10.77
C GLN A 66 -7.12 5.23 10.62
N LEU A 67 -7.79 4.71 11.66
CA LEU A 67 -9.23 4.51 11.67
C LEU A 67 -9.87 5.45 12.70
N LEU A 68 -10.34 6.61 12.23
CA LEU A 68 -11.07 7.59 13.05
C LEU A 68 -12.56 7.26 12.98
N PHE A 69 -13.14 6.80 14.09
CA PHE A 69 -14.58 6.76 14.23
C PHE A 69 -15.03 8.17 14.61
N ASN A 70 -15.65 8.89 13.68
CA ASN A 70 -16.51 10.01 14.05
C ASN A 70 -17.75 9.42 14.72
N THR A 71 -17.72 9.23 16.03
CA THR A 71 -18.96 9.07 16.80
C THR A 71 -19.69 10.40 16.75
N VAL A 72 -20.71 10.46 15.89
CA VAL A 72 -21.77 11.46 16.00
C VAL A 72 -22.60 11.03 17.21
N ASP A 73 -22.57 11.86 18.26
CA ASP A 73 -23.42 11.75 19.46
C ASP A 73 -24.92 11.81 19.11
#